data_AF-A0A7J8ZJ73-F1
#
_entry.id   AF-A0A7J8ZJ73-F1
#
_cell.length_a   1.000
_cell.length_b   1.000
_cell.length_c   1.000
_cell.angle_alpha   90.00
_cell.angle_beta   90.00
_cell.angle_gamma   90.00
#
_symmetry.space_group_name_H-M   'P 1'
#
loop_
_entity.id
_entity.type
_entity.pdbx_description
1 polymer ?
#
loop_
_entity_poly.entity_id
_entity_poly.type
_entity_poly.pdbx_seq_one_letter_code
_entity_poly.pdbx_strand_id
1 'polypeptide(L)' 'DASIGWNPIKRYVEASYDWWESRLKVVPEAQKFRTSGIDFEFEWKLDQMFMGVVATSDKA' A
#
# COMPACT_ATOMS: atom_id res chain seq x y z
N ASP A 1 0.03 -0.22 -17.37
CA ASP A 1 -0.63 -0.68 -16.14
C ASP A 1 0.26 -0.29 -14.98
N ALA A 2 -0.12 0.73 -14.21
CA ALA A 2 0.74 1.24 -13.14
C ALA A 2 0.58 0.31 -11.93
N SER A 3 1.53 -0.60 -11.75
CA SER A 3 1.56 -1.53 -10.63
C SER A 3 1.43 -0.75 -9.32
N ILE A 4 0.33 -0.95 -8.61
CA ILE A 4 0.15 -0.46 -7.23
C ILE A 4 1.12 -1.27 -6.37
N GLY A 5 2.04 -0.60 -5.71
CA GLY A 5 3.09 -1.27 -4.96
C GLY A 5 3.50 -0.49 -3.73
N TRP A 6 3.80 -1.22 -2.66
CA TRP A 6 4.55 -0.65 -1.55
C TRP A 6 5.98 -0.37 -2.01
N ASN A 7 6.44 0.87 -1.85
CA ASN A 7 7.85 1.20 -2.07
C ASN A 7 8.57 1.20 -0.71
N PRO A 8 9.37 0.17 -0.36
CA PRO A 8 10.00 0.08 0.97
C PRO A 8 11.06 1.16 1.21
N ILE A 9 11.60 1.77 0.16
CA ILE A 9 12.57 2.87 0.26
C ILE A 9 11.84 4.18 0.57
N LYS A 10 10.77 4.45 -0.18
CA LYS A 10 10.00 5.69 -0.03
C LYS A 10 8.98 5.62 1.12
N ARG A 11 8.66 4.41 1.55
CA ARG A 11 7.63 4.04 2.53
C ARG A 11 6.26 4.63 2.24
N TYR A 12 5.86 4.78 0.98
CA TYR A 12 4.47 5.09 0.67
C TYR A 12 3.98 4.20 -0.46
N VAL A 13 2.66 4.14 -0.59
CA VAL A 13 2.02 3.37 -1.67
C VAL A 13 2.24 4.12 -2.98
N GLU A 14 3.03 3.53 -3.86
CA GLU A 14 3.28 4.04 -5.20
C GLU A 14 2.15 3.54 -6.10
N ALA A 15 1.34 4.48 -6.57
CA ALA A 15 0.18 4.22 -7.42
C ALA A 15 -0.11 5.45 -8.29
N SER A 16 -0.87 5.26 -9.36
CA SER A 16 -1.29 6.37 -10.24
C SER A 16 -2.23 7.33 -9.52
N TYR A 17 -2.31 8.56 -10.04
CA TYR A 17 -3.24 9.56 -9.54
C TYR A 17 -4.69 9.07 -9.60
N ASP A 18 -5.08 8.48 -10.73
CA ASP A 18 -6.44 7.96 -10.97
C ASP A 18 -6.81 6.86 -9.97
N TRP A 19 -5.86 5.98 -9.63
CA TRP A 19 -6.09 4.97 -8.61
C TRP A 19 -6.38 5.61 -7.26
N TRP A 20 -5.56 6.57 -6.84
CA TRP A 20 -5.77 7.30 -5.60
C TRP A 20 -7.10 8.05 -5.57
N GLU A 21 -7.51 8.70 -6.66
CA GLU A 21 -8.83 9.36 -6.71
C GLU A 21 -9.97 8.37 -6.48
N SER A 22 -9.94 7.22 -7.17
CA SER A 22 -10.96 6.19 -7.00
C SER A 22 -10.96 5.62 -5.57
N ARG A 23 -9.78 5.41 -4.98
CA ARG A 23 -9.66 4.81 -3.65
C ARG A 23 -10.11 5.77 -2.55
N LEU A 24 -9.77 7.05 -2.65
CA LEU A 24 -10.12 8.05 -1.63
C LEU A 24 -11.61 8.39 -1.61
N LYS A 25 -12.35 8.13 -2.71
CA LYS A 25 -13.82 8.18 -2.69
C LYS A 25 -14.43 7.09 -1.79
N VAL A 26 -13.76 5.95 -1.66
CA VAL A 26 -14.23 4.80 -0.86
C VAL A 26 -13.65 4.84 0.56
N VAL A 27 -12.39 5.26 0.71
CA VAL A 27 -11.67 5.32 1.99
C VAL A 27 -10.92 6.65 2.10
N PRO A 28 -11.60 7.74 2.47
CA PRO A 28 -10.99 9.08 2.58
C PRO A 28 -9.82 9.13 3.57
N GLU A 29 -9.88 8.34 4.64
CA GLU A 29 -8.87 8.27 5.70
C GLU A 29 -7.52 7.73 5.19
N ALA A 30 -7.51 7.10 4.01
CA ALA A 30 -6.30 6.62 3.38
C ALA A 30 -5.44 7.75 2.78
N GLN A 31 -5.93 9.00 2.75
CA GLN A 31 -5.21 10.15 2.19
C GLN A 31 -3.82 10.33 2.82
N LYS A 32 -3.69 10.07 4.12
CA LYS A 32 -2.41 10.13 4.85
C LYS A 32 -1.33 9.23 4.23
N PHE A 33 -1.71 8.11 3.61
CA PHE A 33 -0.76 7.16 3.03
C PHE A 33 -0.20 7.57 1.66
N ARG A 34 -0.68 8.69 1.09
CA ARG A 34 -0.06 9.30 -0.12
C ARG A 34 1.31 9.90 0.17
N THR A 35 1.49 10.43 1.38
CA THR A 35 2.66 11.24 1.75
C THR A 35 3.33 10.73 3.01
N SER A 36 2.69 9.84 3.75
CA SER A 36 3.20 9.32 5.01
C SER A 36 3.27 7.81 4.95
N GLY A 37 4.38 7.29 5.48
CA GLY A 37 4.59 5.86 5.57
C GLY A 37 3.99 5.20 6.79
N ILE A 38 4.15 3.90 6.79
CA ILE A 38 3.81 3.06 7.91
C ILE A 38 4.91 3.24 8.97
N ASP A 39 4.49 3.30 10.23
CA ASP A 39 5.42 3.31 11.35
C ASP A 39 6.28 2.03 11.33
N PHE A 40 7.57 2.15 11.61
CA PHE A 40 8.52 1.04 11.51
C PHE A 40 8.13 -0.18 12.35
N GLU A 41 7.65 0.02 13.59
CA GLU A 41 7.22 -1.11 14.41
C GLU A 41 6.00 -1.80 13.81
N PHE A 42 5.10 -1.01 13.22
CA PHE A 42 3.91 -1.54 12.59
C PHE A 42 4.23 -2.27 11.28
N GLU A 43 5.15 -1.73 10.47
CA GLU A 43 5.66 -2.39 9.26
C GLU A 43 6.30 -3.73 9.62
N TRP A 44 7.15 -3.77 10.64
CA TRP A 44 7.76 -5.03 11.09
C TRP A 44 6.71 -6.05 11.55
N LYS A 45 5.70 -5.62 12.32
CA LYS A 45 4.60 -6.51 12.74
C LYS A 45 3.81 -7.06 11.55
N LEU A 46 3.53 -6.23 10.55
CA LEU A 46 2.87 -6.66 9.31
C LEU A 46 3.74 -7.67 8.55
N ASP A 47 5.03 -7.40 8.42
CA ASP A 47 5.98 -8.32 7.77
C ASP A 47 6.01 -9.67 8.47
N GLN A 48 6.02 -9.71 9.82
CA GLN A 48 5.90 -10.96 10.58
C GLN A 48 4.57 -11.69 10.35
N MET A 49 3.44 -10.97 10.32
CA MET A 49 2.11 -11.57 10.12
C MET A 49 1.95 -12.20 8.73
N PHE A 50 2.54 -11.57 7.71
CA PHE A 50 2.43 -12.02 6.33
C PHE A 50 3.66 -12.78 5.83
N MET A 51 4.62 -13.05 6.72
CA MET A 51 5.79 -13.88 6.40
C MET A 51 5.32 -15.28 5.99
N GLY A 52 5.69 -15.70 4.78
CA GLY A 52 5.27 -16.99 4.22
C GLY A 52 3.91 -17.00 3.53
N VAL A 53 3.19 -15.86 3.51
CA VAL A 53 2.02 -15.68 2.66
C VAL A 53 2.50 -15.23 1.28
N VAL A 54 2.23 -16.05 0.26
CA VAL A 54 2.45 -15.66 -1.12
C VAL A 54 1.28 -14.77 -1.55
N ALA A 55 1.58 -13.54 -1.98
CA ALA A 55 0.58 -12.69 -2.59
C ALA A 55 0.18 -13.30 -3.95
N THR A 56 -0.89 -14.09 -3.97
CA THR A 56 -1.50 -14.54 -5.21
C THR A 56 -2.23 -13.35 -5.82
N SER A 57 -1.56 -12.68 -6.76
CA SER A 57 -2.27 -11.80 -7.69
C SER A 57 -3.08 -12.71 -8.58
N ASP A 58 -4.28 -13.10 -8.14
CA ASP A 58 -5.28 -13.66 -9.04
C ASP A 58 -5.60 -12.56 -10.05
N LYS A 59 -5.03 -12.72 -11.24
CA LYS A 59 -5.35 -11.93 -12.42
C LYS A 59 -6.74 -12.37 -12.85
N ALA A 60 -7.76 -11.64 -12.41
CA ALA A 60 -9.09 -11.71 -13.00
C ALA A 60 -9.05 -11.10 -14.41
#